data_AF-A0A0Q4BTA1-F1
#
_entry.id   AF-A0A0Q4BTA1-F1
#
_cell.length_a   1.000
_cell.length_b   1.000
_cell.length_c   1.000
_cell.angle_alpha   90.00
_cell.angle_beta   90.00
_cell.angle_gamma   90.00
#
_symmetry.space_group_name_H-M   'P 1'
#
loop_
_entity.id
_entity.type
_entity.pdbx_description
1 polymer ?
#
loop_
_entity_poly.entity_id
_entity_poly.type
_entity_poly.pdbx_seq_one_letter_code
_entity_poly.pdbx_strand_id
1 'polypeptide(L)'
;MPMAHGRQWREAPAHSRLCQRRDEISRLAFLLLGGREAASRFLEAAAPDIGPDNGLTRLQAAMRSALGQMQVSAQLHKFAALNRPSPFQGRWT
;
A
#
# COMPACT_ATOMS: atom_id res chain seq x y z
N MET A 1 -20.00 -13.10 -41.80
CA MET A 1 -20.65 -12.83 -40.49
C MET A 1 -19.58 -12.33 -39.53
N PRO A 2 -19.56 -11.04 -39.14
CA PRO A 2 -18.59 -10.57 -38.14
C PRO A 2 -19.12 -10.95 -36.76
N MET A 3 -18.46 -11.90 -36.09
CA MET A 3 -18.71 -12.18 -34.68
C MET A 3 -18.19 -10.99 -33.87
N ALA A 4 -19.10 -10.28 -33.22
CA ALA A 4 -18.76 -9.28 -32.22
C ALA A 4 -17.94 -9.95 -31.13
N HIS A 5 -16.63 -9.70 -31.11
CA HIS A 5 -15.75 -10.15 -30.04
C HIS A 5 -16.13 -9.33 -28.81
N GLY A 6 -17.03 -9.90 -28.00
CA GLY A 6 -17.48 -9.31 -26.75
C GLY A 6 -16.27 -8.89 -25.93
N ARG A 7 -16.30 -7.64 -25.44
CA ARG A 7 -15.24 -7.07 -24.62
C ARG A 7 -14.96 -8.01 -23.45
N GLN A 8 -13.87 -8.76 -23.53
CA GLN A 8 -13.37 -9.56 -22.43
C GLN A 8 -12.97 -8.57 -21.32
N TRP A 9 -13.69 -8.62 -20.21
CA TRP A 9 -13.44 -7.77 -19.04
C TRP A 9 -11.97 -7.94 -18.65
N ARG A 10 -11.16 -6.89 -18.85
CA ARG A 10 -9.73 -6.86 -18.49
C ARG A 10 -9.49 -6.65 -17.00
N GLU A 11 -10.55 -6.33 -16.25
CA GLU A 11 -10.46 -6.11 -14.82
C GLU A 11 -10.32 -7.47 -14.13
N ALA A 12 -9.21 -7.64 -13.40
CA ALA A 12 -9.06 -8.77 -12.52
C ALA A 12 -10.27 -8.82 -11.58
N PRO A 13 -10.89 -9.99 -11.35
CA PRO A 13 -12.05 -10.10 -10.48
C PRO A 13 -11.77 -9.38 -9.15
N ALA A 14 -12.78 -8.76 -8.53
CA ALA A 14 -12.62 -8.13 -7.22
C ALA A 14 -12.05 -9.09 -6.15
N HIS A 15 -12.22 -10.41 -6.37
CA HIS A 15 -11.68 -11.49 -5.54
C HIS A 15 -10.29 -11.99 -5.97
N SER A 16 -9.67 -11.37 -6.96
CA SER A 16 -8.30 -11.68 -7.33
C SER A 16 -7.38 -11.33 -6.16
N ARG A 17 -6.37 -12.16 -5.91
CA ARG A 17 -5.37 -11.91 -4.86
C ARG A 17 -4.70 -10.54 -5.02
N LEU A 18 -4.61 -10.02 -6.25
CA LEU A 18 -4.07 -8.69 -6.53
C LEU A 18 -4.98 -7.57 -6.02
N CYS A 19 -6.29 -7.65 -6.28
CA CYS A 19 -7.26 -6.70 -5.75
C CYS A 19 -7.29 -6.75 -4.21
N GLN A 20 -7.33 -7.95 -3.64
CA GLN A 20 -7.33 -8.14 -2.20
C GLN A 20 -6.09 -7.51 -1.54
N ARG A 21 -4.88 -7.77 -2.04
CA ARG A 21 -3.65 -7.19 -1.49
C ARG A 21 -3.63 -5.67 -1.59
N ARG A 22 -4.08 -5.12 -2.71
CA ARG A 22 -4.15 -3.67 -2.93
C ARG A 22 -5.08 -3.04 -1.90
N ASP A 23 -6.25 -3.62 -1.71
CA ASP A 23 -7.27 -3.09 -0.80
C ASP A 23 -6.83 -3.21 0.66
N GLU A 24 -6.21 -4.33 1.05
CA GLU A 24 -5.65 -4.54 2.39
C GLU A 24 -4.59 -3.49 2.74
N ILE A 25 -3.62 -3.26 1.85
CA ILE A 25 -2.54 -2.28 2.10
C ILE A 25 -3.04 -0.84 2.05
N SER A 26 -3.95 -0.54 1.12
CA SER A 26 -4.54 0.80 1.04
C SER A 26 -5.36 1.12 2.28
N ARG A 27 -6.14 0.15 2.79
CA ARG A 27 -6.91 0.29 4.02
C ARG A 27 -6.00 0.42 5.25
N LEU A 28 -4.95 -0.39 5.34
CA LEU A 28 -4.00 -0.30 6.45
C LEU A 28 -3.30 1.05 6.47
N ALA A 29 -2.85 1.54 5.31
CA ALA A 29 -2.20 2.85 5.17
C ALA A 29 -3.15 3.99 5.58
N PHE A 30 -4.42 3.93 5.15
CA PHE A 30 -5.43 4.89 5.55
C PHE A 30 -5.61 4.93 7.07
N LEU A 31 -5.75 3.76 7.71
CA LEU A 31 -5.97 3.66 9.16
C LEU A 31 -4.78 4.14 9.98
N LEU A 32 -3.56 3.80 9.57
CA LEU A 32 -2.35 4.13 10.34
C LEU A 32 -1.86 5.55 10.11
N LEU A 33 -2.09 6.13 8.93
CA LEU A 33 -1.61 7.46 8.56
C LEU A 33 -2.68 8.55 8.67
N GLY A 34 -3.91 8.18 9.06
CA GLY A 34 -4.97 9.12 9.40
C GLY A 34 -5.65 9.78 8.20
N GLY A 35 -5.52 9.23 6.99
CA GLY A 35 -6.23 9.76 5.83
C GLY A 35 -5.73 9.29 4.47
N ARG A 36 -6.50 9.64 3.44
CA ARG A 36 -6.24 9.26 2.04
C ARG A 36 -4.95 9.87 1.49
N GLU A 37 -4.71 11.15 1.74
CA GLU A 37 -3.56 11.85 1.17
C GLU A 37 -2.23 11.32 1.72
N ALA A 38 -2.15 11.14 3.04
CA ALA A 38 -0.98 10.55 3.69
C ALA A 38 -0.74 9.11 3.24
N ALA A 39 -1.82 8.31 3.09
CA ALA A 39 -1.75 6.97 2.53
C ALA A 39 -1.22 6.96 1.08
N SER A 40 -1.75 7.81 0.21
CA SER A 40 -1.29 7.91 -1.19
C SER A 40 0.19 8.27 -1.26
N ARG A 41 0.60 9.34 -0.56
CA ARG A 41 2.00 9.78 -0.52
C ARG A 41 2.94 8.68 -0.04
N PHE A 42 2.54 7.91 0.97
CA PHE A 42 3.37 6.81 1.45
C PHE A 42 3.46 5.68 0.43
N LEU A 43 2.35 5.30 -0.20
CA LEU A 43 2.27 4.15 -1.10
C LEU A 43 2.90 4.42 -2.49
N GLU A 44 2.83 5.65 -2.97
CA GLU A 44 3.40 6.10 -4.24
C GLU A 44 4.91 6.38 -4.16
N ALA A 45 5.44 6.56 -2.96
CA ALA A 45 6.87 6.76 -2.79
C ALA A 45 7.67 5.50 -3.19
N ALA A 46 8.86 5.75 -3.72
CA ALA A 46 9.81 4.70 -4.08
C ALA A 46 10.17 3.86 -2.86
N ALA A 47 10.37 2.56 -3.12
CA ALA A 47 10.69 1.56 -2.12
C ALA A 47 12.05 0.90 -2.44
N PRO A 48 13.17 1.66 -2.45
CA PRO A 48 14.48 1.10 -2.77
C PRO A 48 14.90 0.00 -1.79
N ASP A 49 14.33 0.00 -0.59
CA ASP A 49 14.62 -0.98 0.47
C ASP A 49 13.74 -2.26 0.39
N ILE A 50 12.83 -2.35 -0.60
CA ILE A 50 11.86 -3.45 -0.70
C ILE A 50 12.07 -4.26 -1.98
N GLY A 51 12.73 -5.41 -1.82
CA GLY A 51 12.99 -6.35 -2.91
C GLY A 51 14.17 -5.93 -3.80
N PRO A 52 14.47 -6.70 -4.86
CA PRO A 52 15.64 -6.48 -5.71
C PRO A 52 15.47 -5.32 -6.72
N ASP A 53 14.26 -4.75 -6.83
CA ASP A 53 13.91 -3.79 -7.87
C ASP A 53 13.78 -2.37 -7.30
N ASN A 54 14.90 -1.66 -7.30
CA ASN A 54 15.11 -0.37 -6.63
C ASN A 54 14.26 0.81 -7.17
N GLY A 55 13.35 0.56 -8.11
CA GLY A 55 12.50 1.58 -8.77
C GLY A 55 11.00 1.39 -8.54
N LEU A 56 10.58 0.37 -7.79
CA LEU A 56 9.16 0.13 -7.54
C LEU A 56 8.63 1.06 -6.44
N THR A 57 7.36 1.44 -6.58
CA THR A 57 6.61 2.07 -5.50
C THR A 57 6.30 1.05 -4.40
N ARG A 58 6.06 1.51 -3.17
CA ARG A 58 5.64 0.61 -2.07
C ARG A 58 4.37 -0.16 -2.43
N LEU A 59 3.42 0.47 -3.14
CA LEU A 59 2.22 -0.22 -3.61
C LEU A 59 2.53 -1.38 -4.57
N GLN A 60 3.39 -1.12 -5.57
CA GLN A 60 3.79 -2.15 -6.54
C GLN A 60 4.54 -3.31 -5.86
N ALA A 61 5.42 -3.00 -4.91
CA ALA A 61 6.13 -4.01 -4.13
C ALA A 61 5.16 -4.88 -3.30
N ALA A 62 4.17 -4.26 -2.65
CA ALA A 62 3.13 -4.97 -1.90
C ALA A 62 2.26 -5.89 -2.78
N MET A 63 1.93 -5.46 -3.99
CA MET A 63 1.10 -6.24 -4.89
C MET A 63 1.86 -7.43 -5.48
N ARG A 64 3.16 -7.29 -5.75
CA ARG A 64 3.98 -8.30 -6.45
C ARG A 64 4.17 -9.60 -5.67
N SER A 65 4.34 -9.53 -4.35
CA SER A 65 4.60 -10.73 -3.54
C SER A 65 4.06 -10.59 -2.11
N ALA A 66 3.83 -11.73 -1.45
CA ALA A 66 3.47 -11.75 -0.04
C ALA A 66 4.58 -11.18 0.85
N LEU A 67 5.85 -11.39 0.48
CA LEU A 67 7.00 -10.81 1.16
C LEU A 67 7.01 -9.28 1.05
N GLY A 68 6.78 -8.75 -0.16
CA GLY A 68 6.68 -7.31 -0.38
C GLY A 68 5.52 -6.71 0.40
N GLN A 69 4.37 -7.40 0.45
CA GLN A 69 3.23 -6.99 1.26
C GLN A 69 3.60 -6.88 2.74
N MET A 70 4.30 -7.88 3.29
CA MET A 70 4.75 -7.89 4.68
C MET A 70 5.77 -6.77 4.96
N GLN A 71 6.74 -6.56 4.07
CA GLN A 71 7.76 -5.50 4.21
C GLN A 71 7.13 -4.11 4.21
N VAL A 72 6.19 -3.84 3.30
CA VAL A 72 5.46 -2.56 3.23
C VAL A 72 4.63 -2.36 4.49
N SER A 73 3.91 -3.38 4.98
CA SER A 73 3.16 -3.31 6.23
C SER A 73 4.06 -3.00 7.43
N ALA A 74 5.23 -3.64 7.54
CA ALA A 74 6.18 -3.37 8.61
C ALA A 74 6.72 -1.93 8.56
N GLN A 75 7.06 -1.43 7.37
CA GLN A 75 7.46 -0.03 7.19
C GLN A 75 6.35 0.95 7.58
N LEU A 76 5.10 0.64 7.21
CA LEU A 76 3.94 1.45 7.54
C LEU A 76 3.73 1.53 9.06
N HIS A 77 3.82 0.41 9.78
CA HIS A 77 3.75 0.40 11.24
C HIS A 77 4.88 1.20 11.89
N LYS A 78 6.11 1.05 11.40
CA LYS A 78 7.26 1.83 11.90
C LYS A 78 7.05 3.33 11.66
N PHE A 79 6.61 3.70 10.46
CA PHE A 79 6.34 5.09 10.12
C PHE A 79 5.24 5.68 10.99
N ALA A 80 4.13 4.96 11.16
CA ALA A 80 3.02 5.41 12.01
C ALA A 80 3.45 5.54 13.48
N ALA A 81 4.29 4.63 14.00
CA ALA A 81 4.82 4.72 15.35
C ALA A 81 5.72 5.95 15.56
N LEU A 82 6.54 6.29 14.57
CA LEU A 82 7.41 7.48 14.63
C LEU A 82 6.65 8.80 14.49
N ASN A 83 5.57 8.81 13.72
CA ASN A 83 4.76 10.01 13.48
C ASN A 83 3.58 10.14 14.46
N ARG A 84 3.41 9.20 15.39
CA ARG A 84 2.39 9.32 16.42
C ARG A 84 2.85 10.37 17.42
N PRO A 85 2.08 11.44 17.67
CA PRO A 85 2.40 12.36 18.75
C PRO A 85 2.44 11.56 20.06
N SER A 86 3.57 11.62 20.77
CA SER A 86 3.70 10.98 22.07
C SER A 86 2.71 11.63 23.03
N PRO A 87 1.82 10.87 23.70
CA PRO A 87 0.95 11.43 24.73
C PRO A 87 1.75 11.97 25.93
N PHE A 88 3.04 11.64 26.05
CA PHE A 88 3.93 12.11 27.09
C PHE A 88 4.78 13.33 26.69
N GLN A 89 4.61 13.88 25.48
CA GLN A 89 5.17 15.17 25.10
C GLN A 89 4.26 16.34 25.52
N GLY A 90 3.60 16.19 26.67
CA GLY A 90 2.89 17.26 27.36
C GLY A 90 3.87 18.08 28.20
N ARG A 91 4.18 19.28 27.71
CA ARG A 91 4.63 20.49 28.44
C ARG A 91 4.87 20.32 29.95
N TRP A 92 6.14 20.29 30.34
CA TRP A 92 6.58 20.88 31.60
C TRP A 92 6.95 22.34 31.30
N THR A 93 6.00 23.25 31.49
CA THR A 93 6.24 24.70 31.58
C THR A 93 5.40 25.23 32.72
#